data_AF-A0A9W4XRT1-F1
#
_entry.id   AF-A0A9W4XRT1-F1
#
_cell.length_a   1.000
_cell.length_b   1.000
_cell.length_c   1.000
_cell.angle_alpha   90.00
_cell.angle_beta   90.00
_cell.angle_gamma   90.00
#
_symmetry.space_group_name_H-M   'P 1'
#
loop_
_entity.id
_entity.type
_entity.pdbx_description
1 polymer ?
#
loop_
_entity_poly.entity_id
_entity_poly.type
_entity_poly.pdbx_seq_one_letter_code
_entity_poly.pdbx_strand_id
1 'polypeptide(L)'
;MTADKESSILPEENLSVNETHQPKLLESCIRQRRSVRVFTTDSVPPNLLHESLKLASLAPSNSNIQNWRLTLANGAVRDRAIAALREAATTSAPSTAPIPSYLRHFRSEFGHILYGPTGYNIPRSQPEKHRQA
;
A
#
# COMPACT_ATOMS: atom_id res chain seq x y z
N MET A 1 -3.54 50.54 3.19
CA MET A 1 -2.26 49.82 3.31
C MET A 1 -2.55 48.36 3.00
N THR A 2 -2.50 48.07 1.70
CA THR A 2 -2.65 46.76 1.09
C THR A 2 -1.43 45.91 1.43
N ALA A 3 -1.66 44.70 1.91
CA ALA A 3 -0.62 43.67 1.98
C ALA A 3 -1.28 42.37 1.52
N ASP A 4 -0.97 42.03 0.27
CA ASP A 4 -1.27 40.77 -0.39
C ASP A 4 -0.80 39.60 0.46
N LYS A 5 -1.71 38.65 0.71
CA LYS A 5 -1.33 37.29 1.05
C LYS A 5 -1.77 36.41 -0.12
N GLU A 6 -0.86 36.27 -1.08
CA GLU A 6 -0.82 35.10 -1.96
C GLU A 6 -0.65 33.85 -1.07
N SER A 7 -1.76 33.21 -0.72
CA SER A 7 -1.71 31.80 -0.33
C SER A 7 -1.71 30.99 -1.62
N SER A 8 -0.52 30.54 -2.00
CA SER A 8 -0.29 29.51 -3.01
C SER A 8 -1.08 28.25 -2.60
N ILE A 9 -2.29 28.16 -3.14
CA ILE A 9 -3.08 26.94 -3.15
C ILE A 9 -2.41 26.06 -4.21
N LEU A 10 -1.71 25.02 -3.74
CA LEU A 10 -1.27 23.93 -4.61
C LEU A 10 -2.48 23.46 -5.42
N PRO A 11 -2.38 23.27 -6.74
CA PRO A 11 -3.54 22.89 -7.52
C PRO A 11 -4.03 21.54 -7.01
N GLU A 12 -5.27 21.49 -6.54
CA GLU A 12 -5.95 20.21 -6.36
C GLU A 12 -5.99 19.53 -7.72
N GLU A 13 -5.16 18.49 -7.87
CA GLU A 13 -5.28 17.54 -8.97
C GLU A 13 -6.65 16.88 -8.83
N ASN A 14 -7.65 17.50 -9.46
CA ASN A 14 -8.90 16.88 -9.82
C ASN A 14 -8.55 15.60 -10.58
N LEU A 15 -8.54 14.46 -9.89
CA LEU A 15 -8.54 13.15 -10.53
C LEU A 15 -9.89 12.98 -11.23
N SER A 16 -9.96 13.55 -12.42
CA SER A 16 -10.97 13.27 -13.43
C SER A 16 -11.01 11.76 -13.63
N VAL A 17 -12.08 11.13 -13.14
CA VAL A 17 -12.30 9.67 -13.16
C VAL A 17 -12.53 9.13 -14.60
N ASN A 18 -12.39 9.99 -15.61
CA ASN A 18 -12.55 9.68 -17.04
C ASN A 18 -11.29 9.90 -17.88
N GLU A 19 -10.10 10.05 -17.28
CA GLU A 19 -8.87 9.99 -18.06
C GLU A 19 -8.65 8.57 -18.59
N THR A 20 -8.73 8.41 -19.92
CA THR A 20 -8.15 7.26 -20.61
C THR A 20 -6.68 7.14 -20.19
N HIS A 21 -6.40 6.20 -19.29
CA HIS A 21 -5.06 5.98 -18.76
C HIS A 21 -4.18 5.45 -19.90
N GLN A 22 -3.40 6.34 -20.51
CA GLN A 22 -2.49 5.97 -21.59
C GLN A 22 -1.51 4.90 -21.06
N PRO A 23 -1.28 3.80 -21.80
CA PRO A 23 -0.37 2.77 -21.37
C PRO A 23 1.04 3.36 -21.22
N LYS A 24 1.56 3.37 -20.00
CA LYS A 24 2.95 3.75 -19.73
C LYS A 24 3.89 2.69 -20.29
N LEU A 25 5.10 3.12 -20.66
CA LEU A 25 6.18 2.19 -21.01
C LEU A 25 6.44 1.22 -19.84
N LEU A 26 6.63 -0.06 -20.15
CA LEU A 26 6.85 -1.12 -19.16
C LEU A 26 7.97 -0.78 -18.16
N GLU A 27 9.10 -0.27 -18.65
CA GLU A 27 10.21 0.16 -17.77
C GLU A 27 9.76 1.21 -16.75
N SER A 28 8.98 2.20 -17.20
CA SER A 28 8.48 3.27 -16.32
C SER A 28 7.56 2.70 -15.24
N CYS A 29 6.64 1.79 -15.60
CA CYS A 29 5.78 1.11 -14.63
C CYS A 29 6.59 0.36 -13.57
N ILE A 30 7.61 -0.39 -13.99
CA ILE A 30 8.44 -1.20 -13.10
C ILE A 30 9.24 -0.30 -12.13
N ARG A 31 9.87 0.77 -12.63
CA ARG A 31 10.66 1.68 -11.81
C ARG A 31 9.82 2.55 -10.87
N GLN A 32 8.63 2.98 -11.32
CA GLN A 32 7.74 3.80 -10.51
C GLN A 32 7.03 3.01 -9.41
N ARG A 33 6.84 1.70 -9.55
CA ARG A 33 6.16 0.87 -8.55
C ARG A 33 6.90 0.90 -7.21
N ARG A 34 6.23 1.36 -6.16
CA ARG A 34 6.72 1.34 -4.77
C ARG A 34 5.80 0.50 -3.90
N SER A 35 6.31 0.07 -2.75
CA SER A 35 5.47 -0.54 -1.70
C SER A 35 4.83 0.58 -0.89
N VAL A 36 3.55 0.85 -1.15
CA VAL A 36 2.74 1.87 -0.47
C VAL A 36 2.17 1.29 0.84
N ARG A 37 2.15 2.10 1.91
CA ARG A 37 1.70 1.69 3.26
C ARG A 37 0.62 2.58 3.86
N VAL A 38 0.31 3.70 3.21
CA VAL A 38 -0.78 4.61 3.57
C VAL A 38 -1.62 4.78 2.31
N PHE A 39 -2.92 4.56 2.43
CA PHE A 39 -3.88 4.61 1.33
C PHE A 39 -4.96 5.65 1.65
N THR A 40 -5.51 6.29 0.62
CA THR A 40 -6.68 7.15 0.79
C THR A 40 -7.93 6.31 1.05
N THR A 41 -9.02 6.96 1.43
CA THR A 41 -10.34 6.32 1.60
C THR A 41 -11.07 6.11 0.28
N ASP A 42 -10.51 6.57 -0.83
CA ASP A 42 -11.16 6.54 -2.13
C ASP A 42 -11.24 5.11 -2.65
N SER A 43 -12.41 4.77 -3.19
CA SER A 43 -12.61 3.47 -3.82
C SER A 43 -11.92 3.43 -5.19
N VAL A 44 -11.28 2.31 -5.50
CA VAL A 44 -10.80 2.03 -6.86
C VAL A 44 -12.01 1.85 -7.80
N PRO A 45 -12.06 2.54 -8.96
CA PRO A 45 -13.12 2.36 -9.94
C PRO A 45 -13.27 0.90 -10.40
N PRO A 46 -14.49 0.32 -10.47
CA PRO A 46 -14.68 -1.09 -10.81
C PRO A 46 -14.12 -1.50 -12.17
N ASN A 47 -14.23 -0.62 -13.17
CA ASN A 47 -13.67 -0.84 -14.50
C ASN A 47 -12.14 -0.97 -14.45
N LEU A 48 -11.46 -0.06 -13.75
CA LEU A 48 -10.01 -0.08 -13.59
C LEU A 48 -9.54 -1.36 -12.90
N LEU A 49 -10.27 -1.81 -11.88
CA LEU A 49 -10.00 -3.07 -11.20
C LEU A 49 -10.13 -4.26 -12.14
N HIS A 50 -11.22 -4.33 -12.92
CA HIS A 50 -11.43 -5.42 -13.88
C HIS A 50 -10.34 -5.45 -14.96
N GLU A 51 -9.99 -4.32 -15.55
CA GLU A 51 -8.93 -4.26 -16.57
C GLU A 51 -7.56 -4.66 -16.00
N SER A 52 -7.25 -4.23 -14.76
CA SER A 52 -6.02 -4.64 -14.08
C SER A 52 -5.96 -6.16 -13.84
N LEU A 53 -7.07 -6.77 -13.46
CA LEU A 53 -7.16 -8.21 -13.21
C LEU A 53 -7.10 -9.02 -14.50
N LYS A 54 -7.70 -8.54 -15.59
CA LYS A 54 -7.55 -9.14 -16.92
C LYS A 54 -6.08 -9.15 -17.33
N LEU A 55 -5.36 -8.05 -17.18
CA LEU A 55 -3.91 -8.01 -17.45
C LEU A 55 -3.14 -8.98 -16.55
N ALA A 56 -3.44 -9.03 -15.26
CA ALA A 56 -2.79 -9.95 -14.32
C ALA A 56 -3.01 -11.42 -14.67
N SER A 57 -4.17 -11.78 -15.22
CA SER A 57 -4.47 -13.16 -15.64
C SER A 57 -3.62 -13.67 -16.81
N LEU A 58 -2.92 -12.78 -17.51
CA LEU A 58 -2.00 -13.15 -18.59
C LEU A 58 -0.64 -13.66 -18.07
N ALA A 59 -0.42 -13.67 -16.75
CA ALA A 59 0.80 -14.22 -16.17
C ALA A 59 0.97 -15.70 -16.56
N PRO A 60 2.18 -16.16 -16.92
CA PRO A 60 2.39 -17.57 -17.19
C PRO A 60 2.28 -18.40 -15.90
N SER A 61 1.87 -19.66 -16.04
CA SER A 61 1.87 -20.64 -14.95
C SER A 61 2.33 -22.01 -15.46
N ASN A 62 2.86 -22.85 -14.56
CA ASN A 62 3.27 -24.21 -14.93
C ASN A 62 2.08 -24.97 -15.55
N SER A 63 2.28 -25.57 -16.72
CA SER A 63 1.23 -26.22 -17.52
C SER A 63 -0.03 -25.36 -17.77
N ASN A 64 0.12 -24.02 -17.69
CA ASN A 64 -0.97 -23.06 -17.81
C ASN A 64 -2.19 -23.33 -16.89
N ILE A 65 -1.96 -23.95 -15.71
CA ILE A 65 -3.05 -24.33 -14.81
C ILE A 65 -3.76 -23.14 -14.16
N GLN A 66 -3.14 -21.95 -14.15
CA GLN A 66 -3.72 -20.71 -13.66
C GLN A 66 -4.35 -20.89 -12.26
N ASN A 67 -3.62 -21.55 -11.35
CA ASN A 67 -4.14 -21.99 -10.06
C ASN A 67 -4.39 -20.87 -9.03
N TRP A 68 -4.28 -19.60 -9.44
CA TRP A 68 -4.61 -18.47 -8.58
C TRP A 68 -6.11 -18.42 -8.29
N ARG A 69 -6.44 -18.22 -7.01
CA ARG A 69 -7.80 -17.95 -6.54
C ARG A 69 -7.80 -16.56 -5.90
N LEU A 70 -8.56 -15.64 -6.48
CA LEU A 70 -8.66 -14.28 -5.99
C LEU A 70 -9.99 -14.08 -5.27
N THR A 71 -9.94 -13.55 -4.05
CA THR A 71 -11.12 -13.07 -3.32
C THR A 71 -10.94 -11.58 -3.07
N LEU A 72 -11.93 -10.79 -3.48
CA LEU A 72 -11.95 -9.34 -3.26
C LEU A 72 -12.93 -9.03 -2.12
N ALA A 73 -12.41 -8.46 -1.04
CA ALA A 73 -13.23 -7.98 0.07
C ALA A 73 -13.30 -6.45 0.00
N ASN A 74 -14.51 -5.90 -0.01
CA ASN A 74 -14.75 -4.46 0.03
C ASN A 74 -15.84 -4.10 1.06
N GLY A 75 -15.86 -2.83 1.48
CA GLY A 75 -16.82 -2.30 2.46
C GLY A 75 -16.91 -3.15 3.72
N ALA A 76 -18.13 -3.43 4.19
CA ALA A 76 -18.37 -4.14 5.44
C ALA A 76 -17.71 -5.54 5.51
N VAL A 77 -17.51 -6.22 4.38
CA VAL A 77 -16.81 -7.53 4.37
C VAL A 77 -15.33 -7.36 4.69
N ARG A 78 -14.69 -6.36 4.08
CA ARG A 78 -13.30 -5.97 4.37
C ARG A 78 -13.16 -5.58 5.83
N ASP A 79 -14.09 -4.77 6.35
CA ASP A 79 -14.00 -4.25 7.70
C ASP A 79 -14.10 -5.36 8.75
N ARG A 80 -14.99 -6.35 8.54
CA ARG A 80 -15.05 -7.55 9.38
C ARG A 80 -13.75 -8.35 9.34
N ALA A 81 -13.17 -8.54 8.15
CA ALA A 81 -11.90 -9.24 8.01
C ALA A 81 -10.76 -8.51 8.73
N ILE A 82 -10.68 -7.17 8.60
CA ILE A 82 -9.67 -6.35 9.29
C ILE A 82 -9.84 -6.43 10.81
N ALA A 83 -11.07 -6.37 11.32
CA ALA A 83 -11.33 -6.46 12.75
C ALA A 83 -10.81 -7.78 13.33
N ALA A 84 -11.14 -8.91 12.70
CA ALA A 84 -10.68 -10.24 13.12
C ALA A 84 -9.14 -10.36 13.03
N LEU A 85 -8.52 -9.83 11.97
CA LEU A 85 -7.05 -9.86 11.82
C LEU A 85 -6.35 -9.01 12.88
N ARG A 86 -6.90 -7.86 13.25
CA ARG A 86 -6.36 -6.99 14.31
C ARG A 86 -6.43 -7.68 15.68
N GLU A 87 -7.57 -8.29 16.00
CA GLU A 87 -7.76 -9.04 17.25
C GLU A 87 -6.76 -10.22 17.38
N ALA A 88 -6.57 -10.97 16.30
CA ALA A 88 -5.61 -12.06 16.25
C ALA A 88 -4.16 -11.57 16.46
N ALA A 89 -3.82 -10.44 15.84
CA ALA A 89 -2.49 -9.82 15.95
C ALA A 89 -2.18 -9.28 17.36
N THR A 90 -3.20 -8.90 18.14
CA THR A 90 -3.02 -8.48 19.54
C THR A 90 -2.94 -9.66 20.51
N THR A 91 -3.53 -10.80 20.16
CA THR A 91 -3.67 -11.95 21.06
C THR A 91 -2.50 -12.93 20.95
N SER A 92 -1.86 -13.01 19.78
CA SER A 92 -0.79 -13.98 19.53
C SER A 92 0.40 -13.35 18.80
N ALA A 93 1.61 -13.75 19.19
CA ALA A 93 2.79 -13.38 18.43
C ALA A 93 2.75 -14.06 17.05
N PRO A 94 3.15 -13.38 15.97
CA PRO A 94 3.16 -13.97 14.64
C PRO A 94 4.09 -15.19 14.61
N SER A 95 3.56 -16.33 14.17
CA SER A 95 4.33 -17.56 13.93
C SER A 95 5.06 -17.43 12.59
N THR A 96 6.13 -16.62 12.58
CA THR A 96 6.96 -16.40 11.39
C THR A 96 8.37 -16.88 11.65
N ALA A 97 8.95 -17.61 10.68
CA ALA A 97 10.35 -18.00 10.74
C ALA A 97 11.25 -16.75 10.90
N PRO A 98 12.28 -16.81 11.75
CA PRO A 98 13.16 -15.67 11.95
C PRO A 98 13.88 -15.34 10.64
N ILE A 99 14.04 -14.04 10.37
CA ILE A 99 14.85 -13.57 9.24
C ILE A 99 16.28 -14.09 9.43
N PRO A 100 16.89 -14.74 8.41
CA PRO A 100 18.28 -15.18 8.46
C PRO A 100 19.20 -14.06 8.94
N SER A 101 20.19 -14.40 9.77
CA SER A 101 21.01 -13.41 10.48
C SER A 101 21.66 -12.38 9.56
N TYR A 102 22.17 -12.81 8.41
CA TYR A 102 22.79 -11.96 7.39
C TYR A 102 21.81 -10.96 6.75
N LEU A 103 20.50 -11.22 6.81
CA LEU A 103 19.45 -10.33 6.27
C LEU A 103 18.80 -9.43 7.34
N ARG A 104 19.13 -9.59 8.63
CA ARG A 104 18.48 -8.81 9.70
C ARG A 104 18.68 -7.30 9.56
N HIS A 105 19.81 -6.88 8.99
CA HIS A 105 20.11 -5.46 8.79
C HIS A 105 19.05 -4.78 7.90
N PHE A 106 18.54 -5.46 6.86
CA PHE A 106 17.47 -4.91 6.01
C PHE A 106 16.20 -4.57 6.80
N ARG A 107 15.84 -5.38 7.80
CA ARG A 107 14.70 -5.07 8.68
C ARG A 107 14.97 -3.81 9.51
N SER A 108 16.18 -3.67 10.06
CA SER A 108 16.56 -2.50 10.86
C SER A 108 16.60 -1.22 10.02
N GLU A 109 17.26 -1.25 8.86
CA GLU A 109 17.33 -0.14 7.90
C GLU A 109 15.95 0.28 7.44
N PHE A 110 15.12 -0.70 7.06
CA PHE A 110 13.74 -0.43 6.67
C PHE A 110 12.93 0.20 7.82
N GLY A 111 13.12 -0.27 9.05
CA GLY A 111 12.49 0.33 10.23
C GLY A 111 12.93 1.79 10.47
N HIS A 112 14.19 2.13 10.18
CA HIS A 112 14.66 3.52 10.26
C HIS A 112 14.01 4.41 9.20
N ILE A 113 13.82 3.91 7.98
CA ILE A 113 13.13 4.65 6.93
C ILE A 113 11.64 4.83 7.28
N LEU A 114 10.98 3.76 7.75
CA LEU A 114 9.55 3.78 7.98
C LEU A 114 9.15 4.58 9.22
N TYR A 115 9.84 4.36 10.35
CA TYR A 115 9.47 4.98 11.63
C TYR A 115 10.35 6.18 11.98
N GLY A 116 11.43 6.44 11.22
CA GLY A 116 12.28 7.61 11.43
C GLY A 116 11.68 8.92 10.91
N PRO A 117 12.46 10.01 10.93
CA PRO A 117 11.98 11.36 10.61
C PRO A 117 11.42 11.52 9.19
N THR A 118 11.87 10.69 8.24
CA THR A 118 11.40 10.71 6.84
C THR A 118 10.13 9.89 6.61
N GLY A 119 9.68 9.11 7.60
CA GLY A 119 8.46 8.31 7.56
C GLY A 119 7.45 8.80 8.59
N TYR A 120 7.03 7.93 9.50
CA TYR A 120 6.05 8.26 10.54
C TYR A 120 6.59 9.15 11.67
N ASN A 121 7.91 9.35 11.75
CA ASN A 121 8.56 10.13 12.80
C ASN A 121 8.19 9.67 14.22
N ILE A 122 8.21 8.35 14.45
CA ILE A 122 7.88 7.74 15.75
C ILE A 122 9.14 7.14 16.38
N PRO A 123 9.62 7.67 17.52
CA PRO A 123 10.79 7.15 18.21
C PRO A 123 10.65 5.66 18.57
N ARG A 124 11.75 4.89 18.51
CA ARG A 124 11.76 3.47 18.93
C ARG A 124 11.35 3.25 20.40
N SER A 125 11.51 4.27 21.25
CA SER A 125 11.06 4.23 22.64
C SER A 125 9.54 4.27 22.80
N GLN A 126 8.77 4.44 21.72
CA GLN A 126 7.30 4.54 21.73
C GLN A 126 6.64 3.36 20.99
N PRO A 127 6.77 2.12 21.50
CA PRO A 127 6.29 0.90 20.82
C PRO A 127 4.77 0.85 20.66
N GLU A 128 4.01 1.54 21.52
CA GLU A 128 2.55 1.63 21.38
C GLU A 128 2.16 2.45 20.15
N LYS A 129 2.88 3.54 19.87
CA LYS A 129 2.64 4.35 18.68
C LYS A 129 3.05 3.63 17.39
N HIS A 130 4.07 2.77 17.44
CA HIS A 130 4.42 1.89 16.30
C HIS A 130 3.29 0.93 15.93
N ARG A 131 2.44 0.52 16.88
CA ARG A 131 1.28 -0.35 16.61
C ARG A 131 0.08 0.40 16.04
N GLN A 132 0.04 1.72 16.19
CA GLN A 132 -1.08 2.58 15.76
C GLN A 132 -0.82 3.31 14.43
N ALA A 133 0.42 3.26 13.92
CA ALA A 133 0.87 3.88 12.67
C ALA A 133 0.52 3.04 11.43
#